data_AF-A0A1B2R7B3-F1
#
_entry.id   AF-A0A1B2R7B3-F1
#
_cell.length_a   1.000
_cell.length_b   1.000
_cell.length_c   1.000
_cell.angle_alpha   90.00
_cell.angle_beta   90.00
_cell.angle_gamma   90.00
#
_symmetry.space_group_name_H-M   'P 1'
#
loop_
_entity.id
_entity.type
_entity.pdbx_description
1 polymer ?
#
loop_
_entity_poly.entity_id
_entity_poly.type
_entity_poly.pdbx_seq_one_letter_code
_entity_poly.pdbx_strand_id
1 'polypeptide(L)'
;MGVPGFEVTAWQGVLAPKSTPAAIVERLNNAIRLALVSDDMQSQLMARSAKALGSTPADYARFIQEEDMRWGAIIRAADIRLH
;
A
#
# COMPACT_ATOMS: atom_id res chain seq x y z
N MET A 1 5.97 10.32 21.41
CA MET A 1 4.96 11.39 21.44
C MET A 1 4.57 11.66 19.99
N GLY A 2 3.41 11.18 19.54
CA GLY A 2 2.95 11.36 18.16
C GLY A 2 2.35 12.76 17.98
N VAL A 3 2.58 13.39 16.82
CA VAL A 3 1.93 14.65 16.48
C VAL A 3 0.43 14.36 16.23
N PRO A 4 -0.50 15.02 16.93
CA PRO A 4 -1.93 14.81 16.71
C PRO A 4 -2.32 15.02 15.25
N GLY A 5 -2.98 14.04 14.63
CA GLY A 5 -3.31 14.03 13.20
C GLY A 5 -2.19 13.54 12.27
N PHE A 6 -1.04 13.12 12.83
CA PHE A 6 0.10 12.63 12.08
C PHE A 6 0.27 11.12 12.30
N GLU A 7 -0.46 10.33 11.51
CA GLU A 7 -0.28 8.88 11.45
C GLU A 7 0.58 8.55 10.22
N VAL A 8 1.80 8.06 10.47
CA VAL A 8 2.71 7.55 9.45
C VAL A 8 2.74 6.04 9.62
N THR A 9 1.88 5.37 8.88
CA THR A 9 1.86 3.91 8.84
C THR A 9 2.63 3.45 7.62
N ALA A 10 3.69 2.66 7.84
CA ALA A 10 4.38 2.00 6.75
C ALA A 10 3.43 1.00 6.08
N TRP A 11 3.33 1.08 4.76
CA TRP A 11 2.48 0.20 3.97
C TRP A 11 3.31 -0.61 3.00
N GLN A 12 2.84 -1.81 2.69
CA GLN A 12 3.35 -2.65 1.62
C GLN A 12 2.25 -2.90 0.60
N GLY A 13 2.63 -3.16 -0.65
CA GLY A 13 1.71 -3.71 -1.62
C GLY A 13 2.40 -4.14 -2.90
N VAL A 14 1.59 -4.52 -3.89
CA VAL A 14 2.05 -5.19 -5.11
C VAL A 14 1.72 -4.31 -6.31
N LEU A 15 2.73 -4.09 -7.15
CA LEU A 15 2.62 -3.34 -8.39
C LEU A 15 2.89 -4.25 -9.58
N ALA A 16 2.24 -3.96 -10.71
CA ALA A 16 2.47 -4.62 -11.99
C ALA A 16 2.92 -3.58 -13.03
N PRO A 17 3.64 -3.98 -14.10
CA PRO A 17 4.00 -3.09 -15.18
C PRO A 17 2.77 -2.37 -15.78
N LYS A 18 2.93 -1.11 -16.21
CA LYS A 18 1.85 -0.31 -16.82
C LYS A 18 1.18 -1.00 -18.02
N SER A 19 1.92 -1.82 -18.76
CA SER A 19 1.42 -2.56 -19.93
C SER A 19 0.67 -3.84 -19.58
N THR A 20 0.51 -4.17 -18.29
CA THR A 20 -0.21 -5.38 -17.86
C THR A 20 -1.69 -5.25 -18.22
N PRO A 21 -2.29 -6.22 -18.95
CA PRO A 21 -3.70 -6.16 -19.28
C PRO A 21 -4.59 -6.15 -18.03
N ALA A 22 -5.68 -5.38 -18.06
CA ALA A 22 -6.60 -5.23 -16.93
C ALA A 22 -7.12 -6.58 -16.41
N ALA A 23 -7.44 -7.53 -17.30
CA ALA A 23 -7.90 -8.86 -16.91
C ALA A 23 -6.85 -9.64 -16.09
N ILE A 24 -5.56 -9.43 -16.34
CA ILE A 24 -4.48 -10.05 -15.57
C ILE A 24 -4.36 -9.37 -14.21
N VAL A 25 -4.47 -8.04 -14.16
CA VAL A 25 -4.48 -7.29 -12.89
C VAL A 25 -5.63 -7.74 -11.99
N GLU A 26 -6.84 -7.89 -12.54
CA GLU A 26 -8.01 -8.40 -11.83
C GLU A 26 -7.78 -9.82 -11.29
N ARG A 27 -7.22 -10.71 -12.12
CA ARG A 27 -6.91 -12.08 -11.70
C ARG A 27 -5.89 -12.11 -10.56
N LEU A 28 -4.83 -11.31 -10.65
CA LEU A 28 -3.81 -11.19 -9.61
C LEU A 28 -4.40 -10.62 -8.33
N ASN A 29 -5.21 -9.56 -8.42
CA ASN A 29 -5.88 -8.96 -7.27
C ASN A 29 -6.76 -9.99 -6.55
N ASN A 30 -7.54 -10.77 -7.29
CA ASN A 30 -8.38 -11.82 -6.70
C ASN A 30 -7.55 -12.89 -5.99
N ALA A 31 -6.46 -13.35 -6.61
CA ALA A 31 -5.55 -14.31 -5.98
C ALA A 31 -4.91 -13.76 -4.69
N ILE A 32 -4.46 -12.49 -4.72
CA ILE A 32 -3.87 -11.81 -3.56
C ILE A 32 -4.91 -11.68 -2.44
N ARG A 33 -6.14 -11.26 -2.75
CA ARG A 33 -7.21 -11.13 -1.75
C ARG A 33 -7.55 -12.47 -1.09
N LEU A 34 -7.56 -13.56 -1.85
CA LEU A 34 -7.74 -14.90 -1.31
C LEU A 34 -6.58 -15.33 -0.42
N ALA A 35 -5.34 -15.05 -0.83
CA ALA A 35 -4.16 -15.37 -0.01
C ALA A 35 -4.17 -14.56 1.31
N LEU A 36 -4.56 -13.29 1.27
CA LEU A 36 -4.61 -12.42 2.44
C LEU A 36 -5.57 -12.92 3.52
N VAL A 37 -6.62 -13.67 3.17
CA VAL A 37 -7.56 -14.23 4.18
C VAL A 37 -7.17 -15.64 4.64
N SER A 38 -6.06 -16.20 4.16
CA SER A 38 -5.57 -17.49 4.64
C SER A 38 -4.96 -17.38 6.04
N ASP A 39 -5.12 -18.43 6.85
CA ASP A 39 -4.62 -18.46 8.23
C ASP A 39 -3.09 -18.31 8.30
N ASP A 40 -2.35 -18.90 7.37
CA ASP A 40 -0.89 -18.76 7.27
C ASP A 40 -0.50 -17.31 7.03
N MET A 41 -1.13 -16.64 6.05
CA MET A 41 -0.83 -15.25 5.75
C MET A 41 -1.22 -14.31 6.90
N GLN A 42 -2.38 -14.52 7.52
CA GLN A 42 -2.78 -13.76 8.70
C GLN A 42 -1.79 -13.92 9.84
N SER A 43 -1.34 -15.15 10.11
CA SER A 43 -0.34 -15.43 11.15
C SER A 43 0.98 -14.71 10.88
N GLN A 44 1.45 -14.74 9.63
CA GLN A 44 2.69 -14.04 9.23
C GLN A 44 2.57 -12.52 9.31
N LEU A 45 1.41 -11.95 8.96
CA LEU A 45 1.16 -10.51 9.08
C LEU A 45 1.10 -10.08 10.54
N MET A 46 0.39 -10.83 11.39
CA MET A 46 0.32 -10.57 12.83
C MET A 46 1.71 -10.62 13.49
N ALA A 47 2.54 -11.58 13.10
CA ALA A 47 3.93 -11.68 13.57
C ALA A 47 4.78 -10.44 13.21
N ARG A 48 4.39 -9.68 12.19
CA ARG A 48 5.03 -8.44 11.73
C ARG A 48 4.30 -7.18 12.20
N SER A 49 3.29 -7.32 13.07
CA SER A 49 2.38 -6.24 13.45
C SER A 49 1.75 -5.52 12.25
N ALA A 50 1.63 -6.24 11.13
CA ALA A 50 1.00 -5.77 9.91
C ALA A 50 -0.46 -6.25 9.87
N LYS A 51 -1.32 -5.49 9.21
CA LYS A 51 -2.71 -5.86 8.98
C LYS A 51 -2.95 -6.01 7.49
N ALA A 52 -3.59 -7.11 7.09
CA ALA A 52 -4.04 -7.28 5.72
C ALA A 52 -5.05 -6.17 5.35
N LEU A 53 -4.70 -5.37 4.35
CA LEU A 53 -5.60 -4.43 3.70
C LEU A 53 -5.90 -4.96 2.30
N GLY A 54 -6.97 -5.74 2.18
CA GLY A 54 -7.52 -6.07 0.87
C GLY A 54 -8.22 -4.84 0.29
N SER A 55 -7.95 -4.51 -0.97
CA SER A 55 -8.62 -3.41 -1.70
C SER A 55 -8.89 -3.81 -3.15
N THR A 56 -9.44 -2.89 -3.94
CA THR A 56 -9.53 -3.02 -5.40
C THR A 56 -8.28 -2.40 -6.04
N PRO A 57 -7.91 -2.77 -7.29
CA PRO A 57 -6.79 -2.14 -7.98
C PRO A 57 -6.97 -0.62 -8.13
N ALA A 58 -8.21 -0.16 -8.33
CA ALA A 58 -8.54 1.25 -8.45
C ALA A 58 -8.37 2.00 -7.12
N ASP A 59 -8.85 1.42 -6.01
CA ASP A 59 -8.67 2.01 -4.68
C ASP A 59 -7.20 2.07 -4.28
N TYR A 60 -6.44 1.02 -4.60
CA TYR A 60 -5.00 1.00 -4.31
C TYR A 60 -4.24 2.03 -5.14
N ALA A 61 -4.58 2.21 -6.42
CA ALA A 61 -4.00 3.25 -7.26
C ALA A 61 -4.30 4.65 -6.71
N ARG A 62 -5.53 4.89 -6.24
CA ARG A 62 -5.90 6.16 -5.59
C ARG A 62 -5.11 6.39 -4.30
N PHE A 63 -4.97 5.38 -3.45
CA PHE A 63 -4.16 5.46 -2.24
C PHE A 63 -2.69 5.84 -2.54
N ILE A 64 -2.08 5.22 -3.54
CA ILE A 64 -0.69 5.57 -3.94
C ILE A 64 -0.60 7.02 -4.39
N GLN A 65 -1.57 7.52 -5.16
CA GLN A 65 -1.59 8.92 -5.60
C GLN A 65 -1.73 9.89 -4.42
N GLU A 66 -2.59 9.58 -3.46
CA GLU A 66 -2.77 10.38 -2.24
C GLU A 66 -1.49 10.41 -1.40
N GLU A 67 -0.81 9.26 -1.26
CA GLU A 67 0.47 9.16 -0.57
C GLU A 67 1.59 9.94 -1.28
N ASP A 68 1.71 9.82 -2.60
CA ASP A 68 2.69 10.56 -3.39
C ASP A 68 2.50 12.09 -3.24
N MET A 69 1.25 12.56 -3.30
CA MET A 69 0.94 13.98 -3.08
C MET A 69 1.29 14.44 -1.66
N ARG A 70 0.94 13.64 -0.64
CA ARG A 70 1.22 13.93 0.77
C ARG A 70 2.73 14.02 1.02
N TRP A 71 3.49 13.01 0.62
CA TRP A 71 4.93 12.96 0.84
C TRP A 71 5.67 13.99 0.00
N GLY A 72 5.24 14.24 -1.25
CA GLY A 72 5.79 15.30 -2.07
C GLY A 72 5.64 16.68 -1.43
N ALA A 73 4.49 16.97 -0.80
CA ALA A 73 4.29 18.22 -0.07
C ALA A 73 5.22 18.34 1.14
N ILE A 74 5.38 17.26 1.92
CA ILE A 74 6.26 17.22 3.10
C ILE A 74 7.73 17.42 2.69
N ILE A 75 8.20 16.70 1.68
CA ILE A 75 9.58 16.78 1.19
C ILE A 75 9.93 18.20 0.75
N ARG A 76 9.03 18.85 0.00
CA ARG A 76 9.21 20.25 -0.45
C ARG A 76 9.20 21.24 0.72
N ALA A 77 8.30 21.07 1.69
CA ALA A 77 8.20 21.96 2.84
C ALA A 77 9.43 21.86 3.78
N ALA A 78 10.05 20.68 3.86
CA ALA A 78 11.17 20.40 4.75
C ALA A 78 12.55 20.44 4.08
N ASP A 79 12.63 20.78 2.78
CA ASP A 79 13.86 20.76 1.94
C ASP A 79 14.66 19.45 2.08
N ILE A 80 13.95 18.32 2.14
CA ILE A 80 14.56 16.99 2.27
C ILE A 80 15.11 16.56 0.91
N ARG A 81 16.37 16.15 0.86
CA ARG A 81 17.02 15.62 -0.35
C ARG A 81 17.61 14.26 -0.04
N LEU A 82 17.46 13.32 -0.97
CA LEU A 82 18.20 12.06 -0.93
C LEU A 82 19.64 12.37 -1.34
N HIS A 83 20.61 11.98 -0.50
CA HIS A 83 22.03 12.07 -0.81
C HIS A 83 22.51 10.83 -1.56
#